data_AF-A0A1G8Y705-F1
#
_entry.id   AF-A0A1G8Y705-F1
#
_cell.length_a   1.000
_cell.length_b   1.000
_cell.length_c   1.000
_cell.angle_alpha   90.00
_cell.angle_beta   90.00
_cell.angle_gamma   90.00
#
_symmetry.space_group_name_H-M   'P 1'
#
loop_
_entity.id
_entity.type
_entity.pdbx_description
1 polymer ?
#
loop_
_entity_poly.entity_id
_entity_poly.type
_entity_poly.pdbx_seq_one_letter_code
_entity_poly.pdbx_strand_id
1 'polypeptide(L)'
;MLLAEGTILTSAAPTGFNPSAEVRHETGASCGALKQHKTVLASVCLRCETHSRSVVLSPCGVCLEGLAGHGSGGLVVFPQPTSRPRCPG
;
A
#
# COMPACT_ATOMS: atom_id res chain seq x y z
N MET A 1 1.44 -5.91 1.61
CA MET A 1 2.66 -6.18 0.83
C MET A 1 2.99 -7.65 0.91
N LEU A 2 3.32 -8.26 -0.22
CA LEU A 2 3.80 -9.65 -0.30
C LEU A 2 5.33 -9.65 -0.24
N LEU A 3 5.90 -10.47 0.63
CA LEU A 3 7.34 -10.69 0.75
C LEU A 3 7.80 -11.93 -0.04
N ALA A 4 9.10 -12.04 -0.30
CA ALA A 4 9.68 -13.11 -1.12
C ALA A 4 9.39 -14.53 -0.60
N GLU A 5 9.32 -14.69 0.72
CA GLU A 5 9.01 -15.97 1.38
C GLU A 5 7.51 -16.25 1.53
N GLY A 6 6.64 -15.38 0.99
CA GLY A 6 5.19 -15.54 0.99
C GLY A 6 4.45 -14.83 2.12
N THR A 7 5.16 -14.23 3.09
CA THR A 7 4.55 -13.45 4.17
C THR A 7 3.79 -12.24 3.63
N ILE A 8 2.62 -11.95 4.21
CA ILE A 8 1.86 -10.74 3.92
C ILE A 8 1.98 -9.76 5.09
N LEU A 9 2.54 -8.58 4.83
CA LEU A 9 2.53 -7.46 5.77
C LEU A 9 1.38 -6.50 5.45
N THR A 10 0.59 -6.16 6.47
CA THR A 10 -0.51 -5.20 6.39
C THR A 10 -0.22 -3.98 7.27
N SER A 11 -0.59 -2.80 6.80
CA SER A 11 -0.52 -1.56 7.57
C SER A 11 -1.64 -0.61 7.15
N ALA A 12 -1.93 0.35 8.03
CA ALA A 12 -2.82 1.47 7.76
C ALA A 12 -2.10 2.78 8.13
N ALA A 13 -2.54 3.90 7.56
CA ALA A 13 -2.08 5.21 7.97
C ALA A 13 -2.59 5.48 9.40
N PRO A 14 -1.71 5.84 10.36
CA PRO A 14 -2.15 6.27 11.68
C PRO A 14 -2.85 7.63 11.57
N THR A 15 -3.80 7.90 12.46
CA THR A 15 -4.36 9.25 12.60
C THR A 15 -3.40 10.11 13.39
N GLY A 16 -2.84 11.15 12.76
CA GLY A 16 -1.91 12.09 13.38
C GLY A 16 -2.59 13.39 13.84
N PHE A 17 -1.96 14.05 14.82
CA PHE A 17 -2.31 15.42 15.21
C PHE A 17 -1.58 16.48 14.37
N ASN A 18 -0.36 16.17 13.93
CA ASN A 18 0.46 17.05 13.11
C ASN A 18 0.36 16.60 11.65
N PRO A 19 -0.25 17.40 10.75
CA PRO A 19 -0.38 17.06 9.33
C PRO A 19 0.97 16.80 8.65
N SER A 20 2.05 17.43 9.12
CA SER A 20 3.39 17.23 8.58
C SER A 20 4.03 15.90 8.98
N ALA A 21 3.46 15.19 9.96
CA ALA A 21 3.91 13.89 10.42
C ALA A 21 3.00 12.73 9.94
N GLU A 22 2.02 13.03 9.10
CA GLU A 22 1.16 12.03 8.46
C GLU A 22 1.99 11.11 7.56
N VAL A 23 1.74 9.81 7.65
CA VAL A 23 2.38 8.78 6.82
C VAL A 23 1.34 7.99 6.04
N ARG A 24 1.75 7.39 4.93
CA ARG A 24 0.84 6.71 4.01
C ARG A 24 0.59 5.26 4.44
N HIS A 25 -0.46 4.66 3.88
CA HIS A 25 -0.92 3.31 4.24
C HIS A 25 0.15 2.24 4.03
N GLU A 26 1.04 2.43 3.06
CA GLU A 26 2.13 1.53 2.71
C GLU A 26 3.34 1.66 3.64
N THR A 27 3.52 2.80 4.31
CA THR A 27 4.74 3.12 5.09
C THR A 27 5.01 2.07 6.18
N GLY A 28 3.98 1.66 6.93
CA GLY A 28 4.14 0.67 7.99
C GLY A 28 4.64 -0.70 7.46
N ALA A 29 4.05 -1.19 6.37
CA ALA A 29 4.44 -2.45 5.74
C ALA A 29 5.84 -2.38 5.11
N SER A 30 6.20 -1.27 4.45
CA SER A 30 7.56 -1.03 3.94
C SER A 30 8.59 -1.07 5.07
N CYS A 31 8.36 -0.32 6.15
CA CYS A 31 9.24 -0.34 7.31
C CYS A 31 9.30 -1.72 7.96
N GLY A 32 8.19 -2.48 7.95
CA GLY A 32 8.14 -3.87 8.42
C GLY A 32 9.03 -4.80 7.60
N ALA A 33 8.99 -4.68 6.27
CA ALA A 33 9.85 -5.44 5.36
C ALA A 33 11.34 -5.06 5.55
N LEU A 34 11.62 -3.76 5.67
CA LEU A 34 12.96 -3.23 5.91
C LEU A 34 13.56 -3.77 7.22
N LYS A 35 12.80 -3.71 8.32
CA LYS A 35 13.22 -4.25 9.63
C LYS A 35 13.54 -5.74 9.61
N GLN A 36 12.91 -6.50 8.72
CA GLN A 36 13.12 -7.93 8.58
C GLN A 36 14.15 -8.27 7.49
N HIS A 37 14.73 -7.27 6.82
CA HIS A 37 15.60 -7.43 5.66
C HIS A 37 14.97 -8.33 4.57
N LYS A 38 13.66 -8.18 4.33
CA LYS A 38 12.91 -8.96 3.35
C LYS A 38 12.63 -8.17 2.09
N THR A 39 12.73 -8.87 0.95
CA THR A 39 12.38 -8.34 -0.36
C THR A 39 10.86 -8.27 -0.52
N VAL A 40 10.37 -7.11 -0.97
CA VAL A 40 8.96 -6.90 -1.32
C VAL A 40 8.74 -7.34 -2.76
N LEU A 41 7.86 -8.31 -2.99
CA LEU A 41 7.48 -8.79 -4.32
C LEU A 41 6.28 -8.05 -4.90
N ALA A 42 5.34 -7.63 -4.05
CA ALA A 42 4.16 -6.91 -4.51
C ALA A 42 3.59 -5.95 -3.46
N SER A 43 3.05 -4.81 -3.93
CA SER A 43 2.29 -3.85 -3.11
C SER A 43 0.91 -3.57 -3.68
N VAL A 44 -0.09 -3.49 -2.79
CA VAL A 44 -1.46 -3.07 -3.08
C VAL A 44 -1.96 -2.19 -1.94
N CYS A 45 -2.57 -1.06 -2.27
CA CYS A 45 -3.27 -0.20 -1.32
C CYS A 45 -4.78 -0.33 -1.56
N LEU A 46 -5.53 -0.59 -0.50
CA LEU A 46 -6.98 -0.75 -0.54
C LEU A 46 -7.64 0.33 0.32
N ARG A 47 -8.74 0.89 -0.17
CA ARG A 47 -9.67 1.69 0.64
C ARG A 47 -10.97 0.92 0.79
N CYS A 48 -11.40 0.70 2.02
CA CYS A 48 -12.74 0.19 2.29
C CYS A 48 -13.77 1.29 2.02
N GLU A 49 -14.74 1.04 1.16
CA GLU A 49 -15.90 1.92 0.96
C GLU A 49 -17.06 1.51 1.85
N THR A 50 -17.24 0.20 2.03
CA THR A 50 -18.21 -0.42 2.94
C THR A 50 -17.62 -1.71 3.51
N HIS A 51 -18.34 -2.36 4.42
CA HIS A 51 -17.93 -3.64 5.02
C HIS A 51 -17.67 -4.75 3.98
N SER A 52 -18.29 -4.70 2.80
CA SER A 52 -18.18 -5.73 1.76
C SER A 52 -17.49 -5.23 0.48
N ARG A 53 -17.03 -3.98 0.45
CA ARG A 53 -16.47 -3.38 -0.76
C ARG A 53 -15.19 -2.62 -0.47
N SER A 54 -14.14 -2.98 -1.20
CA SER A 54 -12.88 -2.25 -1.26
C SER A 54 -12.56 -1.83 -2.69
N VAL A 55 -11.83 -0.73 -2.81
CA VAL A 55 -11.27 -0.25 -4.08
C VAL A 55 -9.75 -0.23 -4.00
N VAL A 56 -9.10 -0.53 -5.11
CA VAL A 56 -7.64 -0.40 -5.25
C VAL A 56 -7.31 1.07 -5.43
N LEU A 57 -6.32 1.55 -4.66
CA LEU A 57 -5.71 2.85 -4.86
C LEU A 57 -4.33 2.65 -5.49
N SER A 58 -4.00 3.48 -6.48
CA SER A 58 -2.61 3.62 -6.91
C SER A 58 -1.79 4.13 -5.73
N PRO A 59 -0.60 3.57 -5.47
CA PRO A 59 0.31 4.16 -4.50
C PRO A 59 0.67 5.58 -4.94
N CYS A 60 0.73 6.50 -3.98
CA CYS A 60 1.16 7.87 -4.26
C CYS A 60 2.68 7.94 -4.50
N GLY A 61 3.17 9.08 -5.00
CA GLY A 61 4.60 9.27 -5.30
C GLY A 61 5.52 8.93 -4.13
N VAL A 62 5.17 9.31 -2.90
CA VAL A 62 5.95 8.99 -1.69
C VAL A 62 6.06 7.49 -1.45
N CYS A 63 4.96 6.75 -1.67
CA CYS A 63 4.96 5.29 -1.53
C CYS A 63 5.76 4.62 -2.64
N LEU A 64 5.67 5.14 -3.87
CA LEU A 64 6.48 4.66 -5.00
C LEU A 64 7.98 4.87 -4.74
N GLU A 65 8.37 6.04 -4.24
CA GLU A 65 9.76 6.34 -3.89
C GLU A 65 10.27 5.41 -2.77
N GLY A 66 9.47 5.21 -1.71
CA GLY A 66 9.80 4.26 -0.65
C GLY A 66 9.91 2.82 -1.14
N LEU A 67 9.03 2.39 -2.05
CA LEU A 67 9.09 1.06 -2.67
C LEU A 67 10.31 0.90 -3.58
N ALA A 68 10.72 1.94 -4.30
CA ALA A 68 11.92 1.89 -5.14
C ALA A 68 13.19 1.59 -4.31
N GLY A 69 13.23 2.00 -3.04
CA GLY A 69 14.29 1.66 -2.10
C GLY A 69 14.42 0.16 -1.78
N HIS A 70 13.37 -0.65 -2.01
CA HIS A 70 13.42 -2.11 -1.84
C HIS A 70 14.00 -2.83 -3.08
N GLY A 71 14.33 -2.11 -4.15
CA GLY A 71 14.81 -2.65 -5.42
C GLY A 71 13.75 -2.62 -6.52
N SER A 72 14.19 -2.63 -7.78
CA SER A 72 13.35 -2.40 -8.96
C SER A 72 12.53 -3.62 -9.43
N GLY A 73 12.59 -4.76 -8.72
CA GLY A 73 11.94 -6.01 -9.13
C GLY A 73 10.52 -6.23 -8.60
N GLY A 74 10.02 -5.35 -7.72
CA GLY A 74 8.70 -5.49 -7.10
C GLY A 74 7.56 -5.07 -8.03
N LEU A 75 6.42 -5.77 -7.95
CA LEU A 75 5.19 -5.43 -8.66
C LEU A 75 4.36 -4.41 -7.87
N VAL A 76 3.77 -3.46 -8.58
CA VAL A 76 2.84 -2.49 -8.00
C VAL A 76 1.48 -2.65 -8.64
N VAL A 77 0.44 -2.81 -7.81
CA VAL A 77 -0.93 -2.97 -8.29
C VAL A 77 -1.58 -1.60 -8.49
N PHE A 78 -2.14 -1.40 -9.69
CA PHE A 78 -2.89 -0.20 -10.06
C PHE A 78 -4.38 -0.53 -10.26
N PRO A 79 -5.28 0.43 -9.99
CA PRO A 79 -6.70 0.28 -10.29
C PRO A 79 -6.90 0.06 -11.79
N GLN A 80 -7.78 -0.88 -12.13
CA GLN A 80 -8.17 -1.13 -13.53
C GLN A 80 -9.35 -0.22 -13.91
N PRO A 81 -9.50 0.21 -15.17
CA PRO A 81 -10.63 1.05 -15.60
C PRO A 81 -12.02 0.44 -15.32
N THR A 82 -12.10 -0.89 -15.21
CA THR A 82 -13.30 -1.65 -14.85
C THR A 82 -13.61 -1.65 -13.35
N SER A 83 -12.70 -1.17 -12.50
CA SER A 83 -12.91 -1.04 -11.05
C SER A 83 -13.52 0.31 -10.66
N ARG A 84 -14.39 0.90 -11.49
CA ARG A 84 -15.20 2.04 -11.03
C ARG A 84 -16.07 1.56 -9.87
N PRO A 85 -15.95 2.13 -8.67
CA PRO A 85 -17.02 1.96 -7.71
C PRO A 85 -18.25 2.65 -8.33
N ARG A 86 -19.26 1.88 -8.74
CA ARG A 86 -20.62 2.43 -8.83
C ARG A 86 -20.94 2.97 -7.44
N CYS A 87 -20.90 4.27 -7.26
CA CYS A 87 -21.62 4.93 -6.18
C CYS A 87 -23.10 4.90 -6.60
N PRO A 88 -24.04 4.44 -5.75
CA PRO A 88 -25.42 4.87 -5.90
C PRO A 88 -25.43 6.39 -5.66
N GLY A 89 -26.03 7.14 -6.59
CA GLY A 89 -26.36 8.56 -6.38
C GLY A 89 -27.50 8.73 -5.40
#